data_AF-A0A060C4Y3-F1
#
_entry.id   AF-A0A060C4Y3-F1
#
_cell.length_a   1.000
_cell.length_b   1.000
_cell.length_c   1.000
_cell.angle_alpha   90.00
_cell.angle_beta   90.00
_cell.angle_gamma   90.00
#
_symmetry.space_group_name_H-M   'P 1'
#
loop_
_entity.id
_entity.type
_entity.pdbx_description
1 polymer ?
#
loop_
_entity_poly.entity_id
_entity_poly.type
_entity_poly.pdbx_seq_one_letter_code
_entity_poly.pdbx_strand_id
1 'polypeptide(L)'
;MGWGARQEIDYAHPAFLFHAERVIRAVVGRYASHPAVIGFQVDNEPGNEIFANDQVFQRFVDHLRRTYGSVERLNREWGLTYWSHRLSDWADLWRPDANAQPQYALAWRRFQAGLTTS
;
A
#
# COMPACT_ATOMS: atom_id res chain seq x y z
N MET A 1 11.63 10.01 0.87
CA MET A 1 12.81 9.31 1.41
C MET A 1 14.04 9.98 0.82
N GLY A 2 15.12 10.06 1.59
CA GLY A 2 16.42 10.43 1.02
C GLY A 2 16.94 9.32 0.11
N TRP A 3 18.11 9.52 -0.49
CA TRP A 3 18.84 8.47 -1.19
C TRP A 3 20.03 8.02 -0.35
N GLY A 4 20.38 6.73 -0.41
CA GLY A 4 21.57 6.16 0.22
C GLY A 4 21.34 4.93 1.10
N ALA A 5 20.09 4.52 1.28
CA ALA A 5 19.70 3.26 1.93
C ALA A 5 19.24 2.20 0.90
N ARG A 6 18.50 1.18 1.36
CA ARG A 6 17.81 0.18 0.52
C ARG A 6 16.30 0.38 0.60
N GLN A 7 15.56 -0.19 -0.36
CA GLN A 7 14.10 -0.10 -0.43
C GLN A 7 13.56 1.34 -0.53
N GLU A 8 14.36 2.26 -1.08
CA GLU A 8 13.97 3.64 -1.40
C GLU A 8 13.10 3.69 -2.67
N ILE A 9 12.01 2.93 -2.67
CA ILE A 9 11.12 2.68 -3.81
C ILE A 9 9.66 2.68 -3.35
N ASP A 10 8.74 2.92 -4.29
CA ASP A 10 7.33 2.58 -4.14
C ASP A 10 7.02 1.42 -5.07
N TYR A 11 6.96 0.20 -4.53
CA TYR A 11 6.65 -1.00 -5.31
C TYR A 11 5.17 -1.08 -5.71
N ALA A 12 4.31 -0.17 -5.24
CA ALA A 12 2.95 -0.01 -5.70
C ALA A 12 2.86 0.94 -6.92
N HIS A 13 3.95 1.62 -7.30
CA HIS A 13 3.98 2.57 -8.40
C HIS A 13 4.06 1.86 -9.77
N PRO A 14 3.21 2.20 -10.76
CA PRO A 14 3.17 1.54 -12.06
C PRO A 14 4.50 1.57 -12.83
N ALA A 15 5.22 2.70 -12.78
CA ALA A 15 6.53 2.78 -13.45
C ALA A 15 7.57 1.88 -12.77
N PHE A 16 7.53 1.75 -11.44
CA PHE A 16 8.43 0.83 -10.75
C PHE A 16 8.13 -0.61 -11.17
N LEU A 17 6.85 -1.02 -11.13
CA LEU A 17 6.41 -2.35 -11.54
C LEU A 17 6.80 -2.67 -12.99
N PHE A 18 6.65 -1.70 -13.90
CA PHE A 18 7.07 -1.86 -15.30
C PHE A 18 8.57 -2.16 -15.42
N HIS A 19 9.42 -1.42 -14.70
CA HIS A 19 10.87 -1.66 -14.74
C HIS A 19 11.27 -2.94 -14.01
N ALA A 20 10.66 -3.22 -12.85
CA ALA A 20 10.89 -4.43 -12.07
C ALA A 20 10.56 -5.69 -12.90
N GLU A 21 9.41 -5.73 -13.58
CA GLU A 21 9.02 -6.84 -14.44
C GLU A 21 10.07 -7.13 -15.52
N ARG A 22 10.59 -6.08 -16.17
CA ARG A 22 11.61 -6.24 -17.22
C ARG A 22 12.89 -6.86 -16.68
N VAL A 23 13.35 -6.40 -15.51
CA VAL A 23 14.54 -6.97 -14.85
C VAL A 23 14.28 -8.42 -14.45
N ILE A 24 13.13 -8.70 -13.83
CA ILE A 24 12.73 -10.06 -13.42
C ILE A 24 12.72 -10.99 -14.64
N ARG A 25 12.09 -10.60 -15.76
CA ARG A 25 12.04 -11.42 -16.99
C ARG A 25 13.43 -11.69 -17.55
N ALA A 26 14.31 -10.71 -17.56
CA ALA A 26 15.68 -10.87 -18.05
C ALA A 26 16.47 -11.85 -17.17
N VAL A 27 16.39 -11.71 -15.84
CA VAL A 27 17.12 -12.56 -14.88
C VAL A 27 16.54 -13.98 -14.89
N VAL A 28 15.23 -14.13 -14.70
CA VAL A 28 14.59 -15.46 -14.66
C VAL A 28 14.73 -16.14 -16.01
N GLY A 29 14.50 -15.44 -17.12
CA GLY A 29 14.67 -16.02 -18.47
C GLY A 29 16.09 -16.54 -18.74
N ARG A 30 17.12 -15.88 -18.18
CA ARG A 30 18.52 -16.29 -18.31
C ARG A 30 18.88 -17.52 -17.49
N TYR A 31 18.28 -17.68 -16.31
CA TYR A 31 18.76 -18.61 -15.27
C TYR A 31 17.77 -19.71 -14.86
N ALA A 32 16.51 -19.65 -15.29
CA ALA A 32 15.47 -20.59 -14.85
C ALA A 32 15.78 -22.07 -15.13
N SER A 33 16.56 -22.38 -16.17
CA SER A 33 16.94 -23.75 -16.53
C SER A 33 18.38 -24.11 -16.14
N HIS A 34 19.09 -23.24 -15.39
CA HIS A 34 20.48 -23.48 -15.03
C HIS A 34 20.57 -24.53 -13.92
N PRO A 35 21.35 -25.62 -14.07
CA PRO A 35 21.33 -26.77 -13.14
C PRO A 35 21.79 -26.43 -11.71
N ALA A 36 22.55 -25.35 -11.54
CA ALA A 36 22.96 -24.87 -10.21
C ALA A 36 21.92 -23.99 -9.49
N VAL A 37 20.84 -23.57 -10.17
CA VAL A 37 19.80 -22.72 -9.58
C VAL A 37 18.66 -23.61 -9.09
N ILE A 38 18.44 -23.63 -7.78
CA ILE A 38 17.43 -24.46 -7.12
C ILE A 38 16.15 -23.70 -6.72
N GLY A 39 16.16 -22.38 -6.88
CA GLY A 39 15.04 -21.51 -6.52
C GLY A 39 15.39 -20.03 -6.62
N PHE A 40 14.38 -19.19 -6.41
CA PHE A 40 14.50 -17.74 -6.40
C PHE A 40 13.90 -17.19 -5.12
N GLN A 41 14.64 -16.31 -4.45
CA GLN A 41 14.07 -15.44 -3.43
C GLN A 41 13.46 -14.22 -4.12
N VAL A 42 12.19 -13.94 -3.83
CA VAL A 42 11.51 -12.76 -4.37
C VAL A 42 11.76 -11.58 -3.43
N ASP A 43 12.46 -10.57 -3.95
CA ASP A 43 12.83 -9.36 -3.22
C ASP A 43 13.66 -9.66 -1.94
N ASN A 44 13.77 -8.69 -1.03
CA ASN A 44 14.35 -8.84 0.30
C ASN A 44 13.54 -7.99 1.29
N GLU A 45 12.81 -8.65 2.20
CA GLU A 45 11.99 -8.01 3.24
C GLU A 45 10.92 -7.05 2.67
N PRO A 46 10.04 -7.51 1.76
CA PRO A 46 9.01 -6.66 1.18
C PRO A 46 8.05 -6.16 2.28
N GLY A 47 7.61 -4.91 2.18
CA GLY A 47 6.71 -4.29 3.18
C GLY A 47 7.40 -3.65 4.39
N ASN A 48 8.73 -3.61 4.42
CA ASN A 48 9.49 -2.92 5.48
C ASN A 48 9.14 -1.41 5.54
N GLU A 49 9.04 -0.76 4.38
CA GLU A 49 8.63 0.64 4.26
C GLU A 49 7.12 0.78 4.00
N ILE A 50 6.51 1.80 4.58
CA ILE A 50 5.08 2.14 4.44
C ILE A 50 4.94 3.38 3.55
N PHE A 51 4.14 3.26 2.50
CA PHE A 51 4.01 4.31 1.50
C PHE A 51 2.87 5.27 1.81
N ALA A 52 3.18 6.56 1.97
CA ALA A 52 2.20 7.61 2.24
C ALA A 52 2.10 8.67 1.12
N ASN A 53 2.56 8.35 -0.09
CA ASN A 53 2.44 9.26 -1.24
C ASN A 53 0.98 9.35 -1.73
N ASP A 54 0.72 10.35 -2.59
CA ASP A 54 -0.63 10.68 -3.06
C ASP A 54 -1.33 9.50 -3.74
N GLN A 55 -0.62 8.79 -4.61
CA GLN A 55 -1.18 7.66 -5.35
C GLN A 55 -1.63 6.55 -4.39
N VAL A 56 -0.81 6.19 -3.41
CA VAL A 56 -1.13 5.14 -2.45
C VAL A 56 -2.29 5.58 -1.54
N PHE A 57 -2.34 6.86 -1.16
CA PHE A 57 -3.46 7.40 -0.40
C PHE A 57 -4.78 7.35 -1.18
N GLN A 58 -4.79 7.72 -2.47
CA GLN A 58 -6.01 7.63 -3.29
C GLN A 58 -6.47 6.17 -3.44
N ARG A 59 -5.54 5.23 -3.61
CA ARG A 59 -5.86 3.79 -3.63
C ARG A 59 -6.45 3.29 -2.30
N PHE A 60 -6.04 3.86 -1.18
CA PHE A 60 -6.63 3.58 0.13
C PHE A 60 -8.05 4.14 0.25
N VAL A 61 -8.29 5.38 -0.20
CA VAL A 61 -9.66 5.94 -0.26
C VAL A 61 -10.56 5.02 -1.10
N ASP A 62 -10.09 4.56 -2.26
CA ASP A 62 -10.84 3.63 -3.10
C ASP A 62 -11.03 2.26 -2.45
N HIS A 63 -10.05 1.79 -1.67
CA HIS A 63 -10.19 0.58 -0.87
C HIS A 63 -11.30 0.74 0.18
N LEU A 64 -11.37 1.87 0.88
CA LEU A 64 -12.44 2.16 1.84
C LEU A 64 -13.80 2.27 1.15
N ARG A 65 -13.88 2.92 -0.02
CA ARG A 65 -15.10 2.96 -0.85
C ARG A 65 -15.61 1.57 -1.15
N ARG A 66 -14.75 0.65 -1.60
CA ARG A 66 -15.14 -0.75 -1.88
C ARG A 66 -15.54 -1.51 -0.62
N THR A 67 -14.83 -1.31 0.49
CA THR A 67 -15.06 -2.03 1.74
C THR A 67 -16.36 -1.61 2.45
N TYR A 68 -16.61 -0.30 2.53
CA TYR A 68 -17.72 0.27 3.29
C TYR A 68 -18.91 0.64 2.41
N GLY A 69 -18.73 0.88 1.12
CA GLY A 69 -19.78 1.25 0.17
C GLY A 69 -20.25 2.71 0.28
N SER A 70 -20.31 3.28 1.48
CA SER A 70 -20.68 4.68 1.70
C SER A 70 -19.93 5.33 2.87
N VAL A 71 -19.81 6.66 2.85
CA VAL A 71 -19.17 7.44 3.93
C VAL A 71 -19.97 7.33 5.23
N GLU A 72 -21.30 7.23 5.15
CA GLU A 72 -22.16 7.04 6.32
C GLU A 72 -21.89 5.70 6.99
N ARG A 73 -21.68 4.64 6.21
CA ARG A 73 -21.35 3.32 6.76
C ARG A 73 -19.97 3.33 7.42
N LEU A 74 -18.97 3.95 6.79
CA LEU A 74 -17.66 4.14 7.42
C LEU A 74 -17.76 4.96 8.71
N ASN A 75 -18.45 6.10 8.70
CA ASN A 75 -18.66 6.93 9.89
C ASN A 75 -19.26 6.14 11.07
N ARG A 76 -20.25 5.28 10.79
CA ARG A 76 -20.87 4.42 11.82
C ARG A 76 -19.91 3.35 12.34
N GLU A 77 -19.26 2.61 11.44
CA GLU A 77 -18.36 1.51 11.82
C GLU A 77 -17.08 2.01 12.51
N TRP A 78 -16.62 3.22 12.16
CA TRP A 78 -15.47 3.85 12.78
C TRP A 78 -15.83 4.76 13.96
N GLY A 79 -17.10 4.94 14.29
CA GLY A 79 -17.53 5.78 15.41
C GLY A 79 -17.16 7.26 15.28
N LEU A 80 -17.03 7.78 14.04
CA LEU A 80 -16.49 9.12 13.77
C LEU A 80 -17.39 10.28 14.24
N THR A 81 -18.62 10.00 14.66
CA THR A 81 -19.48 10.99 15.32
C THR A 81 -18.87 11.47 16.64
N TYR A 82 -18.11 10.62 17.33
CA TYR A 82 -17.40 10.99 18.54
C TYR A 82 -16.27 11.99 18.22
N TRP A 83 -16.21 13.10 18.97
CA TRP A 83 -15.32 14.24 18.72
C TRP A 83 -15.48 14.92 17.35
N SER A 84 -16.66 14.82 16.73
CA SER A 84 -17.00 15.57 15.51
C SER A 84 -16.10 15.28 14.29
N HIS A 85 -15.54 14.08 14.18
CA HIS A 85 -14.75 13.63 13.01
C HIS A 85 -15.59 13.11 11.85
N ARG A 86 -16.91 13.37 11.85
CA ARG A 86 -17.82 12.85 10.84
C ARG A 86 -17.45 13.39 9.46
N LEU A 87 -17.23 12.49 8.52
CA LEU A 87 -16.97 12.81 7.11
C LEU A 87 -18.29 13.07 6.37
N SER A 88 -18.31 14.06 5.48
CA SER A 88 -19.45 14.31 4.58
C SER A 88 -19.20 13.71 3.20
N ASP A 89 -17.95 13.70 2.75
CA ASP A 89 -17.50 13.03 1.53
C ASP A 89 -16.19 12.24 1.76
N TRP A 90 -15.84 11.35 0.84
CA TRP A 90 -14.56 10.64 0.85
C TRP A 90 -13.35 11.58 0.77
N ALA A 91 -13.50 12.74 0.12
CA ALA A 91 -12.47 13.77 0.04
C ALA A 91 -12.16 14.44 1.40
N ASP A 92 -13.07 14.33 2.37
CA ASP A 92 -12.85 14.85 3.74
C ASP A 92 -11.91 13.95 4.56
N LEU A 93 -11.61 12.74 4.07
CA LEU A 93 -10.75 11.81 4.79
C LEU A 93 -9.33 12.38 4.91
N TRP A 94 -8.84 12.47 6.14
CA TRP A 94 -7.48 12.94 6.41
C TRP A 94 -6.43 11.92 6.00
N ARG A 95 -5.20 12.41 5.82
CA ARG A 95 -4.03 11.60 5.46
C ARG A 95 -3.47 10.84 6.67
N PRO A 96 -2.70 9.75 6.44
CA PRO A 96 -2.21 8.90 7.52
C PRO A 96 -1.36 9.62 8.57
N ASP A 97 -0.63 10.67 8.18
CA ASP A 97 0.19 11.51 9.05
C ASP A 97 -0.62 12.42 9.99
N ALA A 98 -1.86 12.75 9.62
CA ALA A 98 -2.80 13.52 10.43
C ALA A 98 -3.74 12.63 11.27
N ASN A 99 -3.54 11.30 11.27
CA ASN A 99 -4.48 10.38 11.90
C ASN A 99 -4.26 10.21 13.41
N ALA A 100 -5.33 10.40 14.18
CA ALA A 100 -5.39 10.05 15.61
C ALA A 100 -6.33 8.87 15.93
N GLN A 101 -6.94 8.26 14.91
CA GLN A 101 -7.99 7.25 15.08
C GLN A 101 -7.42 5.81 14.96
N PRO A 102 -7.56 4.92 15.96
CA PRO A 102 -6.99 3.57 15.93
C PRO A 102 -7.57 2.67 14.82
N GLN A 103 -8.86 2.81 14.52
CA GLN A 103 -9.57 2.11 13.45
C GLN A 103 -9.03 2.46 12.06
N TYR A 104 -8.66 3.73 11.83
CA TYR A 104 -7.96 4.16 10.63
C TYR A 104 -6.57 3.50 10.58
N ALA A 105 -5.80 3.55 11.68
CA ALA A 105 -4.45 2.99 11.71
C ALA A 105 -4.44 1.48 11.37
N LEU A 106 -5.42 0.73 11.88
CA LEU A 106 -5.61 -0.68 11.55
C LEU A 106 -5.97 -0.87 10.07
N ALA A 107 -6.92 -0.08 9.55
CA ALA A 107 -7.33 -0.15 8.14
C ALA A 107 -6.16 0.17 7.20
N TRP A 108 -5.38 1.21 7.51
CA TRP A 108 -4.19 1.59 6.75
C TRP A 108 -3.14 0.49 6.75
N ARG A 109 -2.82 -0.10 7.91
CA ARG A 109 -1.83 -1.20 8.00
C ARG A 109 -2.29 -2.45 7.24
N ARG A 110 -3.58 -2.80 7.30
CA ARG A 110 -4.14 -3.91 6.50
C ARG A 110 -4.06 -3.63 5.00
N PHE A 111 -4.36 -2.41 4.59
CA PHE A 111 -4.24 -1.99 3.19
C PHE A 111 -2.78 -2.06 2.71
N GLN A 112 -1.83 -1.56 3.49
CA GLN A 112 -0.39 -1.63 3.19
C GLN A 112 0.11 -3.07 3.10
N ALA A 113 -0.28 -3.95 4.03
CA ALA A 113 0.03 -5.37 3.95
C ALA A 113 -0.53 -6.00 2.66
N GLY A 114 -1.74 -5.58 2.26
CA GLY A 114 -2.33 -5.98 0.98
C GLY A 114 -1.47 -5.56 -0.21
N LEU A 115 -0.93 -4.33 -0.23
CA LEU A 115 -0.02 -3.88 -1.31
C LEU A 115 1.23 -4.75 -1.46
N THR A 116 1.69 -5.37 -0.38
CA THR A 116 2.86 -6.25 -0.37
C THR A 116 2.54 -7.68 -0.81
N THR A 117 1.34 -8.20 -0.47
CA THR A 117 1.00 -9.62 -0.67
C THR A 117 0.11 -9.90 -1.87
N SER A 118 -0.39 -8.88 -2.56
CA SER A 118 -1.30 -9.02 -3.72
C SER A 118 -0.60 -8.96 -5.08
#